data_AF-A0A5B0EFY6-F1
#
_entry.id   AF-A0A5B0EFY6-F1
#
_cell.length_a   1.000
_cell.length_b   1.000
_cell.length_c   1.000
_cell.angle_alpha   90.00
_cell.angle_beta   90.00
_cell.angle_gamma   90.00
#
_symmetry.space_group_name_H-M   'P 1'
#
loop_
_entity.id
_entity.type
_entity.pdbx_description
1 polymer ?
#
loop_
_entity_poly.entity_id
_entity_poly.type
_entity_poly.pdbx_seq_one_letter_code
_entity_poly.pdbx_strand_id
1 'polypeptide(L)' 'MPFVSVRITRDGVTSEQKAQVIAEITETLQRVLNKDPHLTHIVIEEVDTDNWGYAGITTTQYRKQLAEGEGKS' A
#
# COMPACT_ATOMS: atom_id res chain seq x y z
N MET A 1 -19.54 8.74 6.29
CA MET A 1 -18.59 9.30 5.31
C MET A 1 -17.17 8.91 5.73
N PRO A 2 -16.72 7.69 5.41
CA PRO A 2 -15.36 7.23 5.72
C PRO A 2 -14.31 7.89 4.82
N PHE A 3 -13.10 8.04 5.35
CA PHE A 3 -11.89 8.35 4.60
C PHE A 3 -10.83 7.29 4.89
N VAL A 4 -10.19 6.77 3.85
CA VAL A 4 -9.08 5.82 3.95
C VAL A 4 -7.88 6.36 3.18
N SER A 5 -6.74 6.46 3.85
CA SER A 5 -5.45 6.72 3.21
C SER A 5 -4.67 5.43 3.15
N VAL A 6 -4.31 5.04 1.93
CA VAL A 6 -3.46 3.87 1.65
C VAL A 6 -2.12 4.41 1.21
N ARG A 7 -1.06 4.08 1.94
CA ARG A 7 0.32 4.38 1.55
C ARG A 7 1.04 3.10 1.25
N ILE A 8 1.64 3.02 0.08
CA ILE A 8 2.38 1.85 -0.41
C ILE A 8 3.70 2.31 -1.01
N THR A 9 4.67 1.42 -1.06
CA THR A 9 5.93 1.67 -1.76
C THR A 9 5.71 1.67 -3.28
N ARG A 10 6.46 2.52 -3.99
CA ARG A 10 6.42 2.63 -5.46
C ARG A 10 7.16 1.47 -6.12
N ASP A 11 6.46 0.34 -6.26
CA ASP A 11 7.03 -0.93 -6.74
C ASP A 11 6.38 -1.43 -8.03
N GLY A 12 6.06 -0.52 -8.95
CA GLY A 12 5.45 -0.88 -10.24
C GLY A 12 3.98 -1.27 -10.16
N VAL A 13 3.26 -0.76 -9.16
CA VAL A 13 1.82 -1.01 -8.97
C VAL A 13 1.02 -0.44 -10.14
N THR A 14 0.18 -1.27 -10.76
CA THR A 14 -0.61 -0.85 -11.93
C THR A 14 -1.88 -0.09 -11.55
N SER A 15 -2.46 0.61 -12.52
CA SER A 15 -3.75 1.29 -12.35
C SER A 15 -4.88 0.32 -12.02
N GLU A 16 -4.88 -0.87 -12.62
CA GLU A 16 -5.86 -1.93 -12.39
C GLU A 16 -5.77 -2.47 -10.97
N GLN A 17 -4.55 -2.69 -10.46
CA GLN A 17 -4.34 -3.11 -9.07
C GLN A 17 -4.84 -2.05 -8.08
N LYS A 18 -4.55 -0.77 -8.33
CA LYS A 18 -5.07 0.34 -7.51
C LYS A 18 -6.59 0.40 -7.54
N ALA A 19 -7.21 0.22 -8.70
CA ALA A 19 -8.66 0.17 -8.83
C ALA A 19 -9.28 -0.99 -8.02
N GLN A 20 -8.65 -2.17 -8.07
CA GLN A 20 -9.09 -3.33 -7.29
C GLN A 20 -9.01 -3.06 -5.77
N VAL A 21 -7.90 -2.48 -5.29
CA VAL A 21 -7.74 -2.11 -3.87
C VAL A 21 -8.82 -1.12 -3.41
N ILE A 22 -9.12 -0.10 -4.22
CA ILE A 22 -10.19 0.87 -3.93
C ILE A 22 -11.56 0.18 -3.82
N ALA A 23 -11.87 -0.72 -4.75
CA ALA A 23 -13.13 -1.46 -4.77
C ALA A 23 -13.28 -2.33 -3.51
N GLU A 24 -12.27 -3.13 -3.18
CA GLU A 24 -12.31 -4.07 -2.05
C GLU A 24 -12.36 -3.36 -0.68
N ILE A 25 -11.65 -2.23 -0.52
CA ILE A 25 -11.75 -1.42 0.70
C ILE A 25 -13.17 -0.84 0.83
N THR A 26 -13.73 -0.31 -0.26
CA THR A 26 -15.09 0.25 -0.27
C THR A 26 -16.13 -0.81 0.11
N GLU A 27 -16.05 -1.99 -0.52
CA GLU A 27 -16.91 -3.14 -0.21
C GLU A 27 -16.76 -3.58 1.26
N THR A 28 -15.53 -3.61 1.78
CA THR A 28 -15.27 -3.98 3.17
C THR A 28 -15.96 -3.02 4.14
N LEU A 29 -15.86 -1.71 3.90
CA LEU A 29 -16.51 -0.69 4.74
C LEU A 29 -18.03 -0.77 4.66
N GLN A 30 -18.58 -1.08 3.49
CA GLN A 30 -20.01 -1.33 3.33
C GLN A 30 -20.44 -2.58 4.11
N ARG A 31 -19.80 -3.73 3.86
CA ARG A 31 -20.19 -5.03 4.42
C ARG A 31 -20.01 -5.12 5.93
N VAL A 32 -18.90 -4.61 6.47
CA VAL A 32 -18.56 -4.77 7.90
C VAL A 32 -19.14 -3.65 8.76
N LEU A 33 -19.15 -2.42 8.26
CA LEU A 33 -19.52 -1.23 9.03
C LEU A 33 -20.84 -0.58 8.58
N ASN A 34 -21.54 -1.19 7.61
CA ASN A 34 -22.79 -0.69 7.03
C ASN A 34 -22.69 0.77 6.57
N LYS A 35 -21.56 1.14 5.93
CA LYS A 35 -21.34 2.49 5.40
C LYS A 35 -21.85 2.58 3.97
N ASP A 36 -22.39 3.75 3.63
CA ASP A 36 -22.75 4.07 2.25
C ASP A 36 -21.48 4.18 1.37
N PRO A 37 -21.33 3.34 0.34
CA PRO A 37 -20.16 3.37 -0.55
C PRO A 37 -20.05 4.69 -1.32
N HIS A 38 -21.16 5.39 -1.60
CA HIS A 38 -21.15 6.67 -2.30
C HIS A 38 -20.54 7.82 -1.46
N LEU A 39 -20.38 7.62 -0.15
CA LEU A 39 -19.77 8.59 0.76
C LEU A 39 -18.37 8.14 1.23
N THR A 40 -17.80 7.11 0.61
CA THR A 40 -16.50 6.54 0.96
C THR A 40 -15.42 7.11 0.06
N HIS A 41 -14.40 7.70 0.68
CA HIS A 41 -13.29 8.35 -0.03
C HIS A 41 -12.00 7.61 0.26
N ILE A 42 -11.25 7.30 -0.80
CA ILE A 42 -9.99 6.53 -0.72
C ILE A 42 -8.92 7.26 -1.51
N VAL A 43 -7.74 7.41 -0.91
CA VAL A 43 -6.55 7.96 -1.56
C VAL A 43 -5.42 6.95 -1.46
N ILE A 44 -4.80 6.64 -2.59
CA ILE A 44 -3.59 5.81 -2.66
C ILE A 44 -2.39 6.72 -2.96
N GLU A 45 -1.39 6.69 -2.10
CA GLU A 45 -0.12 7.39 -2.23
C GLU A 45 1.02 6.37 -2.44
N GLU A 46 1.74 6.50 -3.55
CA GLU A 46 2.93 5.71 -3.85
C GLU A 46 4.19 6.46 -3.41
N VAL A 47 4.81 5.94 -2.35
CA VAL A 47 5.99 6.52 -1.70
C VAL A 47 7.24 5.83 -2.23
N ASP A 48 8.24 6.63 -2.58
CA ASP A 48 9.55 6.11 -2.99
C ASP A 48 10.18 5.22 -1.91
N THR A 49 10.90 4.16 -2.29
CA THR A 49 11.47 3.20 -1.33
C THR A 49 12.58 3.81 -0.47
N ASP A 50 13.23 4.89 -0.90
CA ASP A 50 14.17 5.67 -0.07
C ASP A 50 13.48 6.54 0.96
N ASN A 51 12.20 6.85 0.75
CA ASN A 51 11.36 7.61 1.68
C ASN A 51 10.51 6.70 2.60
N TRP A 52 10.68 5.37 2.50
CA TRP A 52 9.99 4.41 3.33
C TRP A 52 10.97 3.74 4.31
N GLY A 53 10.77 3.96 5.61
CA GLY A 53 11.63 3.42 6.67
C GLY A 53 11.11 2.09 7.24
N TYR A 54 12.01 1.13 7.44
CA TYR A 54 11.73 -0.13 8.15
C TYR A 54 12.97 -0.54 8.96
N ALA A 55 12.79 -0.89 10.24
CA ALA A 55 13.88 -1.30 11.14
C ALA A 55 15.09 -0.33 11.20
N GLY A 56 14.87 0.96 11.02
CA GLY A 56 15.91 1.99 11.05
C GLY A 56 16.68 2.20 9.74
N ILE A 57 16.32 1.52 8.66
CA ILE A 57 16.90 1.68 7.32
C ILE A 57 15.82 1.95 6.28
N THR A 58 16.20 2.43 5.09
CA THR A 58 15.24 2.58 3.99
C THR A 58 14.84 1.22 3.42
N THR A 59 13.65 1.12 2.82
CA THR A 59 13.22 -0.09 2.12
C THR A 59 14.21 -0.48 1.01
N THR A 60 14.80 0.51 0.33
CA THR A 60 15.87 0.27 -0.65
C THR A 60 17.07 -0.45 -0.01
N GLN A 61 17.55 0.04 1.14
CA GLN A 61 18.65 -0.58 1.87
C GLN A 61 18.28 -1.99 2.36
N TYR A 62 17.09 -2.15 2.91
CA TYR A 62 16.60 -3.45 3.39
C TYR A 62 16.57 -4.50 2.28
N ARG A 63 16.03 -4.16 1.11
CA ARG A 63 15.98 -5.09 -0.05
C ARG A 63 17.37 -5.44 -0.58
N LYS A 64 18.31 -4.50 -0.58
CA LYS A 64 19.69 -4.76 -0.96
C LYS A 64 20.34 -5.79 -0.02
N GLN A 65 20.14 -5.64 1.30
CA GLN A 65 20.66 -6.58 2.29
C GLN A 65 20.05 -7.99 2.13
N LEU A 66 18.76 -8.09 1.83
CA LEU A 66 18.10 -9.37 1.56
C LEU A 66 18.74 -10.10 0.35
N ALA A 67 18.89 -9.40 -0.77
CA ALA A 67 19.50 -9.98 -1.98
C ALA A 67 20.96 -10.44 -1.76
N GLU A 68 21.72 -9.71 -0.94
CA GLU A 68 23.10 -10.08 -0.58
C GLU A 68 23.17 -11.24 0.43
N GLY A 69 22.15 -11.40 1.27
CA GLY A 69 22.02 -12.49 2.23
C GLY A 69 21.65 -13.82 1.56
N GLU A 70 20.76 -13.79 0.56
CA GLU A 70 20.34 -14.97 -0.21
C GLU A 70 21.47 -15.54 -1.09
N GLY A 71 22.38 -14.70 -1.59
CA GLY A 71 23.55 -15.13 -2.37
C GLY A 71 24.70 -15.75 -1.55
N LYS A 72 24.58 -15.80 -0.22
CA LYS A 72 25.59 -16.34 0.71
C LYS A 72 25.16 -17.65 1.39
N SER A 73 23.96 -18.14 1.09
CA SER A 73 23.39 -19.39 1.62
C SER A 73 23.53 -20.54 0.62
#